data_AF-J4GXW8-F1
#
_entry.id   AF-J4GXW8-F1
#
_cell.length_a   1.000
_cell.length_b   1.000
_cell.length_c   1.000
_cell.angle_alpha   90.00
_cell.angle_beta   90.00
_cell.angle_gamma   90.00
#
_symmetry.space_group_name_H-M   'P 1'
#
loop_
_entity.id
_entity.type
_entity.pdbx_description
1 polymer ?
#
loop_
_entity_poly.entity_id
_entity_poly.type
_entity_poly.pdbx_seq_one_letter_code
_entity_poly.pdbx_strand_id
1 'polypeptide(L)'
;MSGVTPPVAPPVTPANSKLKIPYNTPVARNADNDQLFGLDPKHTSARNRRYAIEAQKFFLGPMPAQDFLDDFLPRFSKKGMPSSKNAFKHVPEMASREQNIYTPLISALNGDGKKKMSRCPGFVFDQTSTREDIVGEARDRNGRPRAHLGYAELFFEVKKDPKQDFFTDPKPDADRASHQFILNIPNERTRQEALEALGQNVAYATEACARQHRTFYFSVSVSGSHARLIRWDRAGAIVTEGFDLHQHPKFLCEFLWRFSHSTDAQRGYDMTIEPASPEEEVLFRNVITTHVQEQLLEDVKDAKALKQAVDEHYLSTRVTAVRVYDESTPSHNIHRYLISRPVVSPLSMTSRATRGYWAVREDGRIAFLKDTWQCSGEDFEREGDILIGLHQAEVQNIPELLHHGNVPSQLEPSVPSHSTGKRKQSAMDDVSIQRSLTDQYLDAKWLCTGGIDEVPRRIVTPRVHYRIILGTVGYSLKTFRGTEELLYSTYCAYQG
;
A
#
# COMPACT_ATOMS: atom_id res chain seq x y z
N MET A 1 -27.07 -33.41 -22.52
CA MET A 1 -26.23 -34.12 -21.54
C MET A 1 -25.18 -33.14 -21.04
N SER A 2 -25.35 -32.72 -19.79
CA SER A 2 -24.54 -31.71 -19.10
C SER A 2 -23.17 -32.28 -18.70
N GLY A 3 -22.10 -31.69 -19.23
CA GLY A 3 -20.72 -32.01 -18.84
C GLY A 3 -20.40 -31.38 -17.49
N VAL A 4 -20.24 -32.23 -16.47
CA VAL A 4 -19.85 -31.84 -15.11
C VAL A 4 -18.32 -31.73 -15.06
N THR A 5 -17.81 -30.54 -14.76
CA THR A 5 -16.41 -30.30 -14.41
C THR A 5 -16.10 -30.98 -13.06
N PRO A 6 -15.01 -31.75 -12.93
CA PRO A 6 -14.69 -32.42 -11.68
C PRO A 6 -14.27 -31.43 -10.58
N PRO A 7 -14.53 -31.75 -9.30
CA PRO A 7 -14.20 -30.87 -8.19
C PRO A 7 -12.68 -30.70 -8.05
N VAL A 8 -12.24 -29.44 -8.01
CA VAL A 8 -10.88 -29.06 -7.67
C VAL A 8 -10.57 -29.55 -6.26
N ALA A 9 -9.53 -30.36 -6.10
CA ALA A 9 -9.07 -30.85 -4.81
C ALA A 9 -8.73 -29.68 -3.87
N PRO A 10 -8.98 -29.80 -2.55
CA PRO A 10 -8.64 -28.76 -1.60
C PRO A 10 -7.13 -28.46 -1.65
N PRO A 11 -6.70 -27.19 -1.65
CA PRO A 11 -5.29 -26.87 -1.60
C PRO A 11 -4.70 -27.43 -0.32
N VAL A 12 -3.69 -28.28 -0.47
CA VAL A 12 -2.84 -28.73 0.63
C VAL A 12 -2.16 -27.48 1.20
N THR A 13 -2.45 -27.17 2.46
CA THR A 13 -1.79 -26.10 3.21
C THR A 13 -0.28 -26.35 3.16
N PRO A 14 0.55 -25.46 2.58
CA PRO A 14 1.99 -25.64 2.64
C PRO A 14 2.43 -25.36 4.07
N ALA A 15 2.70 -26.41 4.83
CA ALA A 15 3.61 -26.30 5.95
C ALA A 15 4.98 -25.84 5.40
N ASN A 16 5.48 -24.70 5.90
CA ASN A 16 6.68 -23.94 5.49
C ASN A 16 6.52 -22.88 4.40
N SER A 17 5.94 -21.72 4.74
CA SER A 17 6.32 -20.46 4.08
C SER A 17 7.39 -19.74 4.91
N LYS A 18 8.66 -19.78 4.46
CA LYS A 18 9.57 -18.66 4.69
C LYS A 18 8.83 -17.40 4.19
N LEU A 19 8.80 -16.32 4.97
CA LEU A 19 8.13 -15.06 4.56
C LEU A 19 8.60 -14.69 3.15
N LYS A 20 7.68 -14.76 2.16
CA LYS A 20 7.98 -14.48 0.75
C LYS A 20 7.93 -12.98 0.43
N ILE A 21 7.46 -12.15 1.35
CA ILE A 21 7.26 -10.72 1.16
C ILE A 21 8.18 -9.95 2.12
N PRO A 22 8.86 -8.89 1.64
CA PRO A 22 9.53 -7.97 2.53
C PRO A 22 8.52 -7.08 3.28
N TYR A 23 8.53 -7.20 4.61
CA TYR A 23 7.75 -6.36 5.51
C TYR A 23 8.60 -5.21 6.04
N ASN A 24 7.92 -4.16 6.51
CA ASN A 24 8.54 -3.01 7.17
C ASN A 24 9.69 -2.41 6.34
N THR A 25 9.40 -2.15 5.08
CA THR A 25 10.28 -1.42 4.16
C THR A 25 10.67 -0.09 4.79
N PRO A 26 11.96 0.32 4.71
CA PRO A 26 12.39 1.61 5.20
C PRO A 26 11.66 2.75 4.48
N VAL A 27 11.39 3.83 5.21
CA VAL A 27 10.93 5.10 4.65
C VAL A 27 12.12 6.07 4.48
N ALA A 28 11.94 7.08 3.64
CA ALA A 28 12.92 8.13 3.42
C ALA A 28 13.18 8.91 4.71
N ARG A 29 14.41 9.40 4.90
CA ARG A 29 14.75 10.30 6.01
C ARG A 29 14.20 11.70 5.72
N ASN A 30 13.77 12.40 6.77
CA ASN A 30 13.42 13.82 6.66
C ASN A 30 14.66 14.72 6.85
N ALA A 31 14.46 16.04 6.80
CA ALA A 31 15.54 17.03 6.93
C ALA A 31 16.34 16.89 8.24
N ASP A 32 15.70 16.39 9.28
CA ASP A 32 16.25 16.30 10.64
C ASP A 32 16.89 14.92 10.91
N ASN A 33 17.10 14.10 9.87
CA ASN A 33 17.62 12.73 9.95
C ASN A 33 16.80 11.75 10.82
N ASP A 34 15.62 12.17 11.28
CA ASP A 34 14.70 11.30 11.98
C ASP A 34 13.94 10.41 10.97
N GLN A 35 13.71 9.15 11.36
CA GLN A 35 12.87 8.21 10.60
C GLN A 35 11.37 8.57 10.65
N LEU A 36 11.03 9.84 10.90
CA LEU A 36 9.70 10.35 11.25
C LEU A 36 8.88 10.84 10.05
N PHE A 37 9.04 10.23 8.88
CA PHE A 37 7.89 10.17 7.97
C PHE A 37 6.94 9.12 8.52
N GLY A 38 6.10 9.54 9.46
CA GLY A 38 5.17 8.67 10.15
C GLY A 38 4.75 9.23 11.49
N LEU A 39 3.52 9.72 11.57
CA LEU A 39 2.76 9.83 12.81
C LEU A 39 3.46 10.58 13.99
N ASP A 40 4.29 11.60 13.72
CA ASP A 40 4.92 12.45 14.77
C ASP A 40 3.83 13.04 15.69
N PRO A 41 3.89 12.79 17.02
CA PRO A 41 2.92 13.33 17.98
C PRO A 41 2.79 14.85 17.90
N LYS A 42 3.88 15.60 17.65
CA LYS A 42 3.89 17.07 17.73
C LYS A 42 2.97 17.74 16.72
N HIS A 43 2.75 17.11 15.56
CA HIS A 43 1.94 17.66 14.47
C HIS A 43 0.76 16.76 14.09
N THR A 44 0.39 15.80 14.95
CA THR A 44 -0.63 14.79 14.62
C THR A 44 -2.00 15.40 14.34
N SER A 45 -2.48 16.35 15.15
CA SER A 45 -3.79 16.98 14.90
C SER A 45 -3.81 17.77 13.58
N ALA A 46 -2.80 18.60 13.31
CA ALA A 46 -2.72 19.36 12.06
C ALA A 46 -2.64 18.46 10.82
N ARG A 47 -1.83 17.38 10.89
CA ARG A 47 -1.73 16.38 9.82
C ARG A 47 -3.08 15.69 9.59
N ASN A 48 -3.71 15.18 10.65
CA ASN A 48 -4.97 14.45 10.55
C ASN A 48 -6.07 15.36 9.97
N ARG A 49 -6.15 16.62 10.40
CA ARG A 49 -7.09 17.60 9.81
C ARG A 49 -6.87 17.80 8.31
N ARG A 50 -5.61 17.95 7.88
CA ARG A 50 -5.27 18.06 6.45
C ARG A 50 -5.72 16.82 5.69
N TYR A 51 -5.39 15.63 6.19
CA TYR A 51 -5.80 14.36 5.56
C TYR A 51 -7.32 14.20 5.52
N ALA A 52 -8.05 14.62 6.54
CA ALA A 52 -9.51 14.55 6.55
C ALA A 52 -10.17 15.51 5.54
N ILE A 53 -9.56 16.68 5.31
CA ILE A 53 -10.03 17.63 4.28
C ILE A 53 -9.76 17.06 2.87
N GLU A 54 -8.59 16.46 2.66
CA GLU A 54 -8.25 15.80 1.39
C GLU A 54 -9.13 14.57 1.13
N ALA A 55 -9.39 13.78 2.17
CA ALA A 55 -10.19 12.56 2.16
C ALA A 55 -11.60 12.72 1.60
N GLN A 56 -12.24 13.85 1.88
CA GLN A 56 -13.59 14.15 1.40
C GLN A 56 -13.74 14.08 -0.13
N LYS A 57 -12.61 14.06 -0.86
CA LYS A 57 -12.56 14.09 -2.31
C LYS A 57 -12.35 12.73 -2.98
N PHE A 58 -11.94 11.69 -2.23
CA PHE A 58 -11.51 10.41 -2.81
C PHE A 58 -12.14 9.17 -2.19
N PHE A 59 -13.00 9.32 -1.18
CA PHE A 59 -13.81 8.24 -0.66
C PHE A 59 -15.09 8.09 -1.48
N LEU A 60 -15.31 6.88 -1.99
CA LEU A 60 -16.54 6.48 -2.66
C LEU A 60 -17.36 5.60 -1.72
N GLY A 61 -18.65 5.91 -1.58
CA GLY A 61 -19.55 5.11 -0.78
C GLY A 61 -20.95 5.71 -0.70
N PRO A 62 -21.87 5.02 0.00
CA PRO A 62 -21.66 3.72 0.62
C PRO A 62 -22.03 2.56 -0.30
N MET A 63 -21.09 1.63 -0.51
CA MET A 63 -21.29 0.40 -1.28
C MET A 63 -22.00 -0.67 -0.44
N PRO A 64 -22.97 -1.43 -0.97
CA PRO A 64 -23.55 -2.55 -0.24
C PRO A 64 -22.47 -3.54 0.23
N ALA A 65 -22.53 -3.96 1.50
CA ALA A 65 -21.46 -4.78 2.09
C ALA A 65 -21.29 -6.14 1.39
N GLN A 66 -22.35 -6.72 0.81
CA GLN A 66 -22.26 -7.95 0.05
C GLN A 66 -21.54 -7.76 -1.29
N ASP A 67 -21.81 -6.66 -1.98
CA ASP A 67 -21.15 -6.31 -3.25
C ASP A 67 -19.66 -6.11 -3.01
N PHE A 68 -19.29 -5.39 -1.94
CA PHE A 68 -17.89 -5.23 -1.54
C PHE A 68 -17.15 -6.56 -1.34
N LEU A 69 -17.79 -7.52 -0.67
CA LEU A 69 -17.22 -8.85 -0.46
C LEU A 69 -17.03 -9.61 -1.76
N ASP A 70 -17.98 -9.50 -2.68
CA ASP A 70 -17.97 -10.25 -3.94
C ASP A 70 -17.05 -9.63 -5.00
N ASP A 71 -16.92 -8.30 -5.01
CA ASP A 71 -16.07 -7.58 -5.97
C ASP A 71 -14.59 -7.58 -5.56
N PHE A 72 -14.28 -7.52 -4.26
CA PHE A 72 -12.90 -7.33 -3.80
C PHE A 72 -12.26 -8.55 -3.15
N LEU A 73 -13.03 -9.59 -2.83
CA LEU A 73 -12.49 -10.78 -2.18
C LEU A 73 -12.99 -12.06 -2.87
N PRO A 74 -12.09 -13.01 -3.20
CA PRO A 74 -12.47 -14.26 -3.81
C PRO A 74 -13.41 -15.06 -2.90
N ARG A 75 -14.34 -15.77 -3.52
CA ARG A 75 -15.26 -16.68 -2.81
C ARG A 75 -14.50 -17.93 -2.37
N PHE A 76 -14.62 -18.27 -1.09
CA PHE A 76 -14.08 -19.50 -0.53
C PHE A 76 -15.17 -20.37 0.08
N SER A 77 -14.87 -21.65 0.23
CA SER A 77 -15.74 -22.56 0.98
C SER A 77 -15.93 -22.06 2.40
N LYS A 78 -17.18 -22.03 2.86
CA LYS A 78 -17.53 -21.72 4.25
C LYS A 78 -17.32 -22.93 5.18
N LYS A 79 -16.83 -24.07 4.66
CA LYS A 79 -16.50 -25.25 5.46
C LYS A 79 -15.39 -24.91 6.47
N GLY A 80 -15.69 -25.06 7.76
CA GLY A 80 -14.76 -24.71 8.85
C GLY A 80 -14.80 -23.24 9.26
N MET A 81 -15.59 -22.39 8.59
CA MET A 81 -15.78 -21.00 8.99
C MET A 81 -16.54 -20.95 10.33
N PRO A 82 -16.03 -20.24 11.35
CA PRO A 82 -16.73 -20.12 12.62
C PRO A 82 -18.09 -19.44 12.44
N SER A 83 -19.14 -19.95 13.10
CA SER A 83 -20.49 -19.39 13.01
C SER A 83 -20.48 -17.89 13.33
N SER A 84 -21.19 -17.10 12.52
CA SER A 84 -21.38 -15.66 12.76
C SER A 84 -22.42 -15.37 13.85
N LYS A 85 -23.25 -16.36 14.22
CA LYS A 85 -24.29 -16.19 15.24
C LYS A 85 -23.65 -15.79 16.58
N ASN A 86 -24.07 -14.64 17.11
CA ASN A 86 -23.58 -14.08 18.37
C ASN A 86 -22.05 -13.89 18.41
N ALA A 87 -21.41 -13.72 17.24
CA ALA A 87 -19.97 -13.55 17.12
C ALA A 87 -19.42 -12.42 18.00
N PHE A 88 -20.14 -11.30 18.00
CA PHE A 88 -19.73 -10.04 18.63
C PHE A 88 -20.65 -9.63 19.77
N LYS A 89 -21.39 -10.57 20.39
CA LYS A 89 -22.38 -10.28 21.45
C LYS A 89 -21.81 -9.57 22.69
N HIS A 90 -20.48 -9.59 22.86
CA HIS A 90 -19.79 -8.94 23.98
C HIS A 90 -19.18 -7.58 23.60
N VAL A 91 -19.17 -7.23 22.31
CA VAL A 91 -18.82 -5.88 21.85
C VAL A 91 -20.03 -5.00 22.19
N PRO A 92 -19.90 -3.97 23.04
CA PRO A 92 -21.04 -3.16 23.41
C PRO A 92 -21.48 -2.24 22.25
N GLU A 93 -22.75 -1.88 22.22
CA GLU A 93 -23.31 -0.95 21.21
C GLU A 93 -22.64 0.43 21.30
N MET A 94 -22.33 0.86 22.52
CA MET A 94 -21.52 2.04 22.81
C MET A 94 -20.73 1.85 24.10
N ALA A 95 -19.66 2.62 24.27
CA ALA A 95 -18.78 2.56 25.42
C ALA A 95 -18.42 3.93 25.97
N SER A 96 -18.08 3.99 27.26
CA SER A 96 -17.53 5.21 27.90
C SER A 96 -16.12 5.54 27.42
N ARG A 97 -15.33 4.52 27.08
CA ARG A 97 -13.94 4.59 26.58
C ARG A 97 -13.76 3.59 25.44
N GLU A 98 -12.92 3.92 24.47
CA GLU A 98 -12.59 3.02 23.34
C GLU A 98 -12.00 1.68 23.80
N GLN A 99 -11.25 1.69 24.90
CA GLN A 99 -10.70 0.48 25.53
C GLN A 99 -11.74 -0.61 25.80
N ASN A 100 -12.98 -0.21 26.10
CA ASN A 100 -14.07 -1.14 26.38
C ASN A 100 -14.64 -1.79 25.11
N ILE A 101 -14.30 -1.28 23.92
CA ILE A 101 -14.57 -1.92 22.62
C ILE A 101 -13.41 -2.87 22.25
N TYR A 102 -12.15 -2.44 22.44
CA TYR A 102 -10.98 -3.21 21.99
C TYR A 102 -10.94 -4.64 22.53
N THR A 103 -11.02 -4.80 23.86
CA THR A 103 -10.88 -6.13 24.49
C THR A 103 -11.93 -7.15 24.02
N PRO A 104 -13.24 -6.86 24.04
CA PRO A 104 -14.24 -7.81 23.55
C PRO A 104 -14.13 -8.04 22.03
N LEU A 105 -13.76 -7.03 21.25
CA LEU A 105 -13.56 -7.16 19.81
C LEU A 105 -12.38 -8.10 19.50
N ILE A 106 -11.21 -7.87 20.08
CA ILE A 106 -10.02 -8.73 19.91
C ILE A 106 -10.32 -10.17 20.32
N SER A 107 -11.02 -10.36 21.45
CA SER A 107 -11.42 -11.70 21.89
C SER A 107 -12.34 -12.39 20.87
N ALA A 108 -13.28 -11.66 20.26
CA ALA A 108 -14.16 -12.19 19.23
C ALA A 108 -13.43 -12.51 17.91
N LEU A 109 -12.41 -11.72 17.55
CA LEU A 109 -11.60 -11.91 16.35
C LEU A 109 -10.66 -13.12 16.45
N ASN A 110 -9.88 -13.18 17.54
CA ASN A 110 -8.87 -14.23 17.75
C ASN A 110 -9.47 -15.57 18.17
N GLY A 111 -10.64 -15.57 18.81
CA GLY A 111 -11.17 -16.74 19.50
C GLY A 111 -10.37 -17.09 20.75
N ASP A 112 -10.65 -18.25 21.34
CA ASP A 112 -10.00 -18.74 22.58
C ASP A 112 -9.04 -19.92 22.33
N GLY A 113 -8.85 -20.31 21.07
CA GLY A 113 -7.96 -21.40 20.66
C GLY A 113 -8.42 -22.81 21.08
N LYS A 114 -9.58 -22.95 21.74
CA LYS A 114 -10.13 -24.23 22.21
C LYS A 114 -11.53 -24.49 21.66
N LYS A 115 -12.51 -23.68 22.08
CA LYS A 115 -13.93 -23.80 21.70
C LYS A 115 -14.31 -22.80 20.60
N LYS A 116 -13.66 -21.63 20.59
CA LYS A 116 -13.86 -20.57 19.60
C LYS A 116 -12.62 -20.49 18.72
N MET A 117 -12.77 -20.92 17.48
CA MET A 117 -11.76 -20.75 16.44
C MET A 117 -11.61 -19.27 16.05
N SER A 118 -10.40 -18.89 15.62
CA SER A 118 -10.15 -17.55 15.05
C SER A 118 -11.03 -17.31 13.82
N ARG A 119 -11.54 -16.08 13.69
CA ARG A 119 -12.32 -15.64 12.52
C ARG A 119 -11.44 -15.24 11.35
N CYS A 120 -10.16 -15.00 11.60
CA CYS A 120 -9.14 -14.75 10.58
C CYS A 120 -7.96 -15.73 10.79
N PRO A 121 -8.11 -17.02 10.43
CA PRO A 121 -7.04 -18.01 10.58
C PRO A 121 -5.69 -17.56 10.04
N GLY A 122 -4.60 -17.81 10.76
CA GLY A 122 -3.24 -17.38 10.36
C GLY A 122 -2.85 -15.97 10.81
N PHE A 123 -3.81 -15.16 11.25
CA PHE A 123 -3.59 -13.81 11.77
C PHE A 123 -3.90 -13.71 13.26
N VAL A 124 -3.27 -12.75 13.93
CA VAL A 124 -3.53 -12.39 15.33
C VAL A 124 -3.80 -10.90 15.39
N PHE A 125 -4.89 -10.54 16.07
CA PHE A 125 -5.26 -9.16 16.35
C PHE A 125 -4.78 -8.77 17.73
N ASP A 126 -4.12 -7.63 17.85
CA ASP A 126 -3.69 -7.08 19.13
C ASP A 126 -3.82 -5.55 19.15
N GLN A 127 -3.87 -4.99 20.36
CA GLN A 127 -3.80 -3.54 20.55
C GLN A 127 -2.37 -3.08 20.31
N THR A 128 -2.21 -1.96 19.61
CA THR A 128 -0.86 -1.44 19.45
C THR A 128 -0.37 -0.77 20.73
N SER A 129 0.84 -1.12 21.18
CA SER A 129 1.40 -0.62 22.45
C SER A 129 1.68 0.89 22.46
N THR A 130 1.57 1.55 21.31
CA THR A 130 1.87 2.97 21.13
C THR A 130 0.66 3.82 20.75
N ARG A 131 -0.44 3.21 20.26
CA ARG A 131 -1.61 3.91 19.75
C ARG A 131 -2.87 3.07 19.99
N GLU A 132 -3.91 3.71 20.48
CA GLU A 132 -5.18 3.10 20.89
C GLU A 132 -5.95 2.56 19.66
N ASP A 133 -5.49 1.51 18.98
CA ASP A 133 -6.14 0.86 17.83
C ASP A 133 -5.72 -0.61 17.68
N ILE A 134 -6.46 -1.40 16.87
CA ILE A 134 -6.19 -2.84 16.68
C ILE A 134 -5.50 -3.09 15.34
N VAL A 135 -4.43 -3.88 15.36
CA VAL A 135 -3.75 -4.35 14.15
C VAL A 135 -3.82 -5.87 14.07
N GLY A 136 -4.16 -6.38 12.88
CA GLY A 136 -4.04 -7.79 12.52
C GLY A 136 -2.70 -8.05 11.84
N GLU A 137 -1.92 -8.97 12.39
CA GLU A 137 -0.60 -9.35 11.87
C GLU A 137 -0.55 -10.85 11.57
N ALA A 138 0.24 -11.25 10.57
CA ALA A 138 0.56 -12.65 10.35
C ALA A 138 1.36 -13.21 11.55
N ARG A 139 1.08 -14.46 11.95
CA ARG A 139 1.81 -15.09 13.07
C ARG A 139 3.31 -15.24 12.77
N ASP A 140 4.18 -14.72 13.64
CA ASP A 140 5.60 -15.06 13.63
C ASP A 140 5.88 -16.39 14.37
N ARG A 141 7.06 -16.97 14.16
CA ARG A 141 7.49 -18.23 14.82
C ARG A 141 7.65 -18.11 16.35
N ASN A 142 7.69 -16.89 16.89
CA ASN A 142 8.00 -16.62 18.30
C ASN A 142 6.80 -16.08 19.09
N GLY A 143 5.62 -15.96 18.46
CA GLY A 143 4.36 -15.55 19.07
C GLY A 143 4.31 -14.11 19.59
N ARG A 144 5.22 -13.20 19.19
CA ARG A 144 5.20 -11.81 19.67
C ARG A 144 4.70 -10.85 18.58
N PRO A 145 3.53 -10.20 18.75
CA PRO A 145 3.07 -9.19 17.80
C PRO A 145 4.04 -8.00 17.79
N ARG A 146 4.35 -7.51 16.60
CA ARG A 146 5.21 -6.36 16.37
C ARG A 146 4.32 -5.18 15.99
N ALA A 147 3.47 -4.75 16.93
CA ALA A 147 2.48 -3.69 16.81
C ALA A 147 2.99 -2.41 16.11
N HIS A 148 3.10 -2.46 14.78
CA HIS A 148 3.74 -1.47 13.95
C HIS A 148 3.19 -1.63 12.54
N LEU A 149 2.70 -0.55 11.93
CA LEU A 149 1.99 -0.60 10.65
C LEU A 149 2.83 -1.14 9.48
N GLY A 150 4.16 -1.23 9.63
CA GLY A 150 5.02 -1.96 8.69
C GLY A 150 4.82 -3.48 8.65
N TYR A 151 4.13 -4.05 9.63
CA TYR A 151 3.80 -5.48 9.74
C TYR A 151 2.28 -5.76 9.73
N ALA A 152 1.46 -4.69 9.76
CA ALA A 152 0.02 -4.78 9.73
C ALA A 152 -0.48 -5.33 8.38
N GLU A 153 -1.27 -6.39 8.42
CA GLU A 153 -1.96 -6.93 7.24
C GLU A 153 -3.34 -6.29 7.08
N LEU A 154 -3.91 -5.87 8.21
CA LEU A 154 -5.22 -5.25 8.35
C LEU A 154 -5.20 -4.40 9.62
N PHE A 155 -5.83 -3.23 9.62
CA PHE A 155 -6.05 -2.46 10.86
C PHE A 155 -7.54 -2.17 11.07
N PHE A 156 -7.91 -1.98 12.33
CA PHE A 156 -9.22 -1.53 12.74
C PHE A 156 -9.09 -0.17 13.43
N GLU A 157 -9.70 0.85 12.85
CA GLU A 157 -9.91 2.15 13.49
C GLU A 157 -11.15 2.04 14.37
N VAL A 158 -11.01 2.22 15.68
CA VAL A 158 -12.13 2.04 16.61
C VAL A 158 -12.52 3.35 17.28
N LYS A 159 -13.83 3.57 17.39
CA LYS A 159 -14.45 4.64 18.16
C LYS A 159 -15.51 4.06 19.08
N LYS A 160 -15.74 4.74 20.20
CA LYS A 160 -16.55 4.22 21.31
C LYS A 160 -18.06 4.36 21.10
N ASP A 161 -18.50 5.26 20.23
CA ASP A 161 -19.91 5.59 20.01
C ASP A 161 -20.21 5.54 18.50
N PRO A 162 -21.30 4.89 18.05
CA PRO A 162 -21.71 4.90 16.65
C PRO A 162 -21.86 6.31 16.05
N LYS A 163 -22.14 7.33 16.86
CA LYS A 163 -22.23 8.73 16.42
C LYS A 163 -20.89 9.32 15.97
N GLN A 164 -19.78 8.67 16.31
CA GLN A 164 -18.43 9.07 15.88
C GLN A 164 -18.02 8.45 14.54
N ASP A 165 -18.92 7.69 13.90
CA ASP A 165 -18.75 7.27 12.51
C ASP A 165 -18.63 8.50 11.62
N PHE A 166 -17.47 8.64 10.96
CA PHE A 166 -17.20 9.75 10.06
C PHE A 166 -17.88 9.60 8.69
N PHE A 167 -18.62 8.51 8.48
CA PHE A 167 -19.52 8.32 7.34
C PHE A 167 -20.98 8.26 7.77
N THR A 168 -21.88 8.61 6.87
CA THR A 168 -23.32 8.62 7.14
C THR A 168 -24.05 8.03 5.94
N ASP A 169 -24.71 6.89 6.12
CA ASP A 169 -25.46 6.27 5.03
C ASP A 169 -26.70 7.08 4.67
N PRO A 170 -27.09 7.14 3.38
CA PRO A 170 -28.34 7.75 2.98
C PRO A 170 -29.51 6.93 3.53
N LYS A 171 -30.63 7.60 3.85
CA LYS A 171 -31.89 6.90 4.10
C LYS A 171 -32.32 6.15 2.82
N PRO A 172 -33.13 5.07 2.92
CA PRO A 172 -33.55 4.29 1.75
C PRO A 172 -34.14 5.12 0.60
N ASP A 173 -34.81 6.22 0.93
CA ASP A 173 -35.54 7.08 -0.03
C ASP A 173 -34.81 8.39 -0.31
N ALA A 174 -33.60 8.58 0.26
CA ALA A 174 -32.84 9.81 0.07
C ALA A 174 -32.24 9.87 -1.33
N ASP A 175 -32.21 11.07 -1.91
CA ASP A 175 -31.47 11.32 -3.13
C ASP A 175 -29.96 11.20 -2.86
N ARG A 176 -29.36 10.11 -3.35
CA ARG A 176 -27.92 9.84 -3.21
C ARG A 176 -27.06 10.90 -3.89
N ALA A 177 -27.55 11.55 -4.95
CA ALA A 177 -26.80 12.62 -5.60
C ALA A 177 -26.59 13.79 -4.63
N SER A 178 -27.61 14.22 -3.90
CA SER A 178 -27.50 15.31 -2.91
C SER A 178 -26.92 14.91 -1.54
N HIS A 179 -26.88 13.62 -1.21
CA HIS A 179 -26.50 13.15 0.12
C HIS A 179 -25.01 13.30 0.42
N GLN A 180 -24.66 14.08 1.45
CA GLN A 180 -23.29 14.16 1.95
C GLN A 180 -22.96 12.88 2.73
N PHE A 181 -22.05 12.06 2.18
CA PHE A 181 -21.65 10.79 2.78
C PHE A 181 -20.60 10.95 3.90
N ILE A 182 -19.71 11.94 3.78
CA ILE A 182 -18.53 12.10 4.65
C ILE A 182 -18.75 13.27 5.59
N LEU A 183 -18.54 13.04 6.89
CA LEU A 183 -18.67 14.05 7.97
C LEU A 183 -20.02 14.77 8.01
N ASN A 184 -21.09 14.10 7.59
CA ASN A 184 -22.47 14.58 7.69
C ASN A 184 -23.03 14.41 9.11
N ILE A 185 -22.39 15.10 10.06
CA ILE A 185 -22.65 15.01 11.49
C ILE A 185 -23.17 16.37 11.99
N PRO A 186 -24.43 16.46 12.47
CA PRO A 186 -25.01 17.74 12.88
C PRO A 186 -24.34 18.35 14.13
N ASN A 187 -23.89 17.51 15.06
CA ASN A 187 -23.25 18.00 16.29
C ASN A 187 -21.81 18.43 16.01
N GLU A 188 -21.50 19.71 16.20
CA GLU A 188 -20.18 20.26 15.89
C GLU A 188 -19.03 19.55 16.59
N ARG A 189 -19.19 19.28 17.90
CA ARG A 189 -18.15 18.62 18.68
C ARG A 189 -17.88 17.22 18.15
N THR A 190 -18.92 16.42 17.94
CA THR A 190 -18.81 15.08 17.37
C THR A 190 -18.23 15.12 15.96
N ARG A 191 -18.59 16.12 15.15
CA ARG A 191 -18.04 16.31 13.81
C ARG A 191 -16.54 16.58 13.83
N GLN A 192 -16.05 17.40 14.77
CA GLN A 192 -14.60 17.64 14.92
C GLN A 192 -13.86 16.38 15.39
N GLU A 193 -14.42 15.62 16.33
CA GLU A 193 -13.87 14.33 16.77
C GLU A 193 -13.80 13.32 15.59
N ALA A 194 -14.87 13.23 14.80
CA ALA A 194 -14.94 12.37 13.62
C ALA A 194 -13.99 12.83 12.49
N LEU A 195 -13.78 14.14 12.34
CA LEU A 195 -12.81 14.70 11.40
C LEU A 195 -11.38 14.29 11.77
N GLU A 196 -11.03 14.35 13.05
CA GLU A 196 -9.72 13.89 13.53
C GLU A 196 -9.55 12.37 13.35
N ALA A 197 -10.59 11.58 13.61
CA ALA A 197 -10.63 10.14 13.38
C ALA A 197 -10.49 9.75 11.90
N LEU A 198 -11.18 10.44 11.00
CA LEU A 198 -11.05 10.24 9.55
C LEU A 198 -9.60 10.49 9.10
N GLY A 199 -8.99 11.57 9.59
CA GLY A 199 -7.60 11.90 9.32
C GLY A 199 -6.61 10.85 9.83
N GLN A 200 -6.89 10.28 11.01
CA GLN A 200 -6.11 9.19 11.60
C GLN A 200 -6.20 7.92 10.78
N ASN A 201 -7.42 7.52 10.37
CA ASN A 201 -7.66 6.37 9.51
C ASN A 201 -6.87 6.47 8.17
N VAL A 202 -6.89 7.65 7.53
CA VAL A 202 -6.10 7.93 6.32
C VAL A 202 -4.60 7.86 6.59
N ALA A 203 -4.15 8.38 7.74
CA ALA A 203 -2.74 8.33 8.13
C ALA A 203 -2.25 6.88 8.30
N TYR A 204 -3.07 6.00 8.87
CA TYR A 204 -2.73 4.58 9.02
C TYR A 204 -2.63 3.84 7.70
N ALA A 205 -3.59 4.04 6.79
CA ALA A 205 -3.53 3.47 5.45
C ALA A 205 -2.29 3.97 4.69
N THR A 206 -1.99 5.27 4.81
CA THR A 206 -0.79 5.89 4.21
C THR A 206 0.48 5.25 4.76
N GLU A 207 0.61 5.11 6.07
CA GLU A 207 1.78 4.54 6.73
C GLU A 207 1.99 3.06 6.37
N ALA A 208 0.92 2.27 6.38
CA ALA A 208 0.97 0.86 5.98
C ALA A 208 1.48 0.74 4.53
N CYS A 209 0.93 1.54 3.61
CA CYS A 209 1.33 1.56 2.20
C CYS A 209 2.67 2.27 1.92
N ALA A 210 3.25 2.98 2.89
CA ALA A 210 4.60 3.53 2.83
C ALA A 210 5.65 2.51 3.30
N ARG A 211 5.28 1.63 4.23
CA ARG A 211 6.15 0.58 4.80
C ARG A 211 5.99 -0.80 4.17
N GLN A 212 5.06 -0.94 3.23
CA GLN A 212 4.80 -2.17 2.52
C GLN A 212 4.60 -1.86 1.04
N HIS A 213 5.07 -2.75 0.17
CA HIS A 213 4.82 -2.64 -1.27
C HIS A 213 3.42 -3.19 -1.57
N ARG A 214 2.45 -2.27 -1.63
CA ARG A 214 1.03 -2.57 -1.79
C ARG A 214 0.47 -1.91 -3.05
N THR A 215 -0.36 -2.65 -3.78
CA THR A 215 -1.19 -2.17 -4.89
C THR A 215 -2.52 -1.63 -4.37
N PHE A 216 -3.07 -2.27 -3.34
CA PHE A 216 -4.22 -1.84 -2.57
C PHE A 216 -4.09 -2.35 -1.12
N TYR A 217 -4.96 -1.86 -0.24
CA TYR A 217 -4.96 -2.23 1.18
C TYR A 217 -6.39 -2.29 1.72
N PHE A 218 -6.65 -3.09 2.74
CA PHE A 218 -7.95 -3.13 3.41
C PHE A 218 -7.86 -2.60 4.84
N SER A 219 -8.92 -1.96 5.32
CA SER A 219 -9.10 -1.66 6.74
C SER A 219 -10.55 -1.82 7.16
N VAL A 220 -10.79 -1.81 8.46
CA VAL A 220 -12.13 -1.82 9.06
C VAL A 220 -12.27 -0.58 9.94
N SER A 221 -13.39 0.13 9.84
CA SER A 221 -13.76 1.13 10.84
C SER A 221 -14.84 0.56 11.73
N VAL A 222 -14.73 0.73 13.05
CA VAL A 222 -15.71 0.28 14.04
C VAL A 222 -16.08 1.47 14.93
N SER A 223 -17.36 1.83 14.99
CA SER A 223 -17.88 2.87 15.87
C SER A 223 -18.96 2.25 16.76
N GLY A 224 -18.62 1.97 18.02
CA GLY A 224 -19.47 1.17 18.90
C GLY A 224 -19.65 -0.26 18.38
N SER A 225 -20.89 -0.69 18.15
CA SER A 225 -21.21 -1.96 17.47
C SER A 225 -21.27 -1.86 15.94
N HIS A 226 -21.14 -0.68 15.34
CA HIS A 226 -21.26 -0.50 13.89
C HIS A 226 -19.90 -0.65 13.23
N ALA A 227 -19.86 -1.33 12.08
CA ALA A 227 -18.64 -1.52 11.32
C ALA A 227 -18.80 -1.16 9.84
N ARG A 228 -17.69 -0.77 9.22
CA ARG A 228 -17.54 -0.55 7.77
C ARG A 228 -16.27 -1.22 7.28
N LEU A 229 -16.33 -1.79 6.09
CA LEU A 229 -15.15 -2.29 5.38
C LEU A 229 -14.65 -1.19 4.43
N ILE A 230 -13.33 -1.05 4.34
CA ILE A 230 -12.69 -0.04 3.50
C ILE A 230 -11.64 -0.72 2.63
N ARG A 231 -11.68 -0.46 1.32
CA ARG A 231 -10.61 -0.80 0.38
C ARG A 231 -9.92 0.48 -0.07
N TRP A 232 -8.61 0.53 -0.02
CA TRP A 232 -7.77 1.65 -0.41
C TRP A 232 -6.93 1.29 -1.63
N ASP A 233 -6.77 2.20 -2.58
CA ASP A 233 -5.72 2.14 -3.59
C ASP A 233 -5.17 3.54 -3.90
N ARG A 234 -4.37 3.69 -4.95
CA ARG A 234 -3.72 4.97 -5.27
C ARG A 234 -4.66 5.99 -5.93
N ALA A 235 -5.87 5.59 -6.33
CA ALA A 235 -6.89 6.52 -6.85
C ALA A 235 -7.84 6.99 -5.74
N GLY A 236 -8.11 6.17 -4.73
CA GLY A 236 -9.05 6.52 -3.66
C GLY A 236 -9.31 5.40 -2.68
N ALA A 237 -10.51 5.44 -2.08
CA ALA A 237 -11.00 4.37 -1.23
C ALA A 237 -12.49 4.12 -1.43
N ILE A 238 -12.90 2.86 -1.32
CA ILE A 238 -14.30 2.43 -1.37
C ILE A 238 -14.72 1.98 0.03
N VAL A 239 -15.88 2.46 0.48
CA VAL A 239 -16.41 2.23 1.84
C VAL A 239 -17.78 1.57 1.73
N THR A 240 -18.03 0.58 2.59
CA THR A 240 -19.35 -0.05 2.65
C THR A 240 -20.38 0.82 3.35
N GLU A 241 -21.66 0.50 3.15
CA GLU A 241 -22.72 0.78 4.11
C GLU A 241 -22.32 0.29 5.51
N GLY A 242 -22.75 1.01 6.53
CA GLY A 242 -22.56 0.63 7.92
C GLY A 242 -23.41 -0.59 8.26
N PHE A 243 -22.84 -1.55 8.97
CA PHE A 243 -23.58 -2.70 9.46
C PHE A 243 -23.33 -2.92 10.94
N ASP A 244 -24.40 -3.17 11.68
CA ASP A 244 -24.32 -3.49 13.10
C ASP A 244 -23.79 -4.93 13.30
N LEU A 245 -22.80 -5.09 14.18
CA LEU A 245 -22.14 -6.36 14.45
C LEU A 245 -23.02 -7.37 15.21
N HIS A 246 -24.13 -6.95 15.81
CA HIS A 246 -25.09 -7.86 16.45
C HIS A 246 -26.16 -8.32 15.47
N GLN A 247 -26.65 -7.40 14.62
CA GLN A 247 -27.69 -7.68 13.63
C GLN A 247 -27.14 -8.38 12.38
N HIS A 248 -25.97 -7.93 11.89
CA HIS A 248 -25.34 -8.41 10.67
C HIS A 248 -23.87 -8.84 10.86
N PRO A 249 -23.55 -9.69 11.86
CA PRO A 249 -22.18 -10.16 12.12
C PRO A 249 -21.55 -10.91 10.94
N LYS A 250 -22.38 -11.41 10.02
CA LYS A 250 -21.97 -12.20 8.86
C LYS A 250 -20.98 -11.45 7.96
N PHE A 251 -21.13 -10.13 7.79
CA PHE A 251 -20.28 -9.37 6.88
C PHE A 251 -18.83 -9.32 7.35
N LEU A 252 -18.59 -8.93 8.62
CA LEU A 252 -17.23 -8.94 9.17
C LEU A 252 -16.66 -10.36 9.28
N CYS A 253 -17.47 -11.35 9.66
CA CYS A 253 -17.00 -12.74 9.74
C CYS A 253 -16.57 -13.28 8.37
N GLU A 254 -17.36 -12.99 7.32
CA GLU A 254 -17.07 -13.43 5.96
C GLU A 254 -15.90 -12.67 5.34
N PHE A 255 -15.79 -11.36 5.58
CA PHE A 255 -14.63 -10.57 5.21
C PHE A 255 -13.33 -11.17 5.75
N LEU A 256 -13.27 -11.41 7.06
CA LEU A 256 -12.07 -11.95 7.72
C LEU A 256 -11.75 -13.37 7.24
N TRP A 257 -12.76 -14.19 7.01
CA TRP A 257 -12.57 -15.54 6.47
C TRP A 257 -12.02 -15.49 5.05
N ARG A 258 -12.59 -14.66 4.16
CA ARG A 258 -12.09 -14.53 2.78
C ARG A 258 -10.70 -13.91 2.76
N PHE A 259 -10.44 -12.89 3.57
CA PHE A 259 -9.14 -12.24 3.71
C PHE A 259 -8.05 -13.24 4.15
N SER A 260 -8.35 -14.09 5.14
CA SER A 260 -7.38 -15.04 5.66
C SER A 260 -6.99 -16.14 4.67
N HIS A 261 -7.91 -16.50 3.77
CA HIS A 261 -7.70 -17.52 2.75
C HIS A 261 -7.21 -16.95 1.43
N SER A 262 -7.23 -15.63 1.27
CA SER A 262 -6.72 -14.94 0.09
C SER A 262 -5.22 -15.16 -0.06
N THR A 263 -4.74 -15.12 -1.30
CA THR A 263 -3.30 -15.03 -1.58
C THR A 263 -2.75 -13.67 -1.19
N ASP A 264 -1.43 -13.54 -1.12
CA ASP A 264 -0.75 -12.26 -0.89
C ASP A 264 -1.16 -11.18 -1.91
N ALA A 265 -1.22 -11.55 -3.20
CA ALA A 265 -1.68 -10.65 -4.27
C ALA A 265 -3.13 -10.20 -4.06
N GLN A 266 -4.01 -11.11 -3.63
CA GLN A 266 -5.42 -10.79 -3.32
C GLN A 266 -5.59 -9.98 -2.03
N ARG A 267 -4.57 -9.97 -1.16
CA ARG A 267 -4.46 -9.00 -0.04
C ARG A 267 -3.81 -7.68 -0.46
N GLY A 268 -3.42 -7.54 -1.71
CA GLY A 268 -2.90 -6.29 -2.28
C GLY A 268 -1.38 -6.14 -2.21
N TYR A 269 -0.62 -7.21 -1.98
CA TYR A 269 0.85 -7.14 -2.13
C TYR A 269 1.27 -7.07 -3.59
N ASP A 270 2.30 -6.26 -3.83
CA ASP A 270 3.00 -6.27 -5.11
C ASP A 270 3.94 -7.49 -5.19
N MET A 271 3.53 -8.48 -5.99
CA MET A 271 4.28 -9.73 -6.15
C MET A 271 5.53 -9.59 -7.02
N THR A 272 5.81 -8.42 -7.59
CA THR A 272 7.05 -8.15 -8.32
C THR A 272 8.22 -7.75 -7.40
N ILE A 273 7.97 -7.73 -6.09
CA ILE A 273 8.94 -7.44 -5.03
C ILE A 273 9.26 -8.74 -4.27
N GLU A 274 10.56 -8.99 -4.05
CA GLU A 274 11.05 -10.21 -3.41
C GLU A 274 12.09 -9.90 -2.32
N PRO A 275 12.26 -10.77 -1.31
CA PRO A 275 13.39 -10.67 -0.39
C PRO A 275 14.71 -10.81 -1.16
N ALA A 276 15.70 -10.01 -0.79
CA ALA A 276 17.06 -10.22 -1.27
C ALA A 276 17.72 -11.41 -0.55
N SER A 277 18.63 -12.11 -1.22
CA SER A 277 19.50 -13.11 -0.60
C SER A 277 20.57 -12.43 0.28
N PRO A 278 21.19 -13.17 1.22
CA PRO A 278 22.32 -12.63 1.98
C PRO A 278 23.47 -12.15 1.11
N GLU A 279 23.73 -12.82 -0.01
CA GLU A 279 24.76 -12.46 -0.98
C GLU A 279 24.39 -11.16 -1.74
N GLU A 280 23.13 -11.02 -2.14
CA GLU A 280 22.59 -9.80 -2.72
C GLU A 280 22.68 -8.61 -1.75
N GLU A 281 22.40 -8.81 -0.47
CA GLU A 281 22.55 -7.77 0.56
C GLU A 281 24.02 -7.34 0.72
N VAL A 282 24.96 -8.28 0.69
CA VAL A 282 26.40 -7.96 0.72
C VAL A 282 26.82 -7.18 -0.53
N LEU A 283 26.38 -7.61 -1.72
CA LEU A 283 26.62 -6.90 -2.97
C LEU A 283 26.10 -5.46 -2.90
N PHE A 284 24.83 -5.28 -2.54
CA PHE A 284 24.20 -3.97 -2.42
C PHE A 284 24.99 -3.06 -1.47
N ARG A 285 25.29 -3.55 -0.26
CA ARG A 285 26.04 -2.79 0.74
C ARG A 285 27.41 -2.36 0.22
N ASN A 286 28.15 -3.27 -0.42
CA ASN A 286 29.48 -2.98 -0.93
C ASN A 286 29.43 -1.93 -2.05
N VAL A 287 28.55 -2.09 -3.03
CA VAL A 287 28.39 -1.15 -4.16
C VAL A 287 28.00 0.24 -3.66
N ILE A 288 27.02 0.34 -2.76
CA ILE A 288 26.60 1.63 -2.17
C ILE A 288 27.75 2.25 -1.37
N THR A 289 28.51 1.46 -0.61
CA THR A 289 29.64 1.97 0.19
C THR A 289 30.73 2.54 -0.71
N THR A 290 31.13 1.81 -1.75
CA THR A 290 32.12 2.28 -2.73
C THR A 290 31.64 3.55 -3.43
N HIS A 291 30.39 3.57 -3.90
CA HIS A 291 29.85 4.75 -4.59
C HIS A 291 29.78 5.99 -3.68
N VAL A 292 29.36 5.83 -2.42
CA VAL A 292 29.36 6.93 -1.43
C VAL A 292 30.77 7.46 -1.18
N GLN A 293 31.77 6.57 -1.06
CA GLN A 293 33.17 6.97 -0.87
C GLN A 293 33.70 7.75 -2.07
N GLU A 294 33.37 7.34 -3.29
CA GLU A 294 33.78 8.01 -4.53
C GLU A 294 33.12 9.38 -4.73
N GLN A 295 31.88 9.55 -4.29
CA GLN A 295 31.15 10.81 -4.47
C GLN A 295 31.45 11.83 -3.36
N LEU A 296 31.63 11.39 -2.12
CA LEU A 296 31.79 12.27 -0.95
C LEU A 296 33.24 12.30 -0.43
N LEU A 297 34.23 12.05 -1.30
CA LEU A 297 35.67 11.89 -1.00
C LEU A 297 36.21 12.83 0.10
N GLU A 298 35.80 14.11 0.09
CA GLU A 298 36.29 15.14 1.02
C GLU A 298 35.39 15.36 2.26
N ASP A 299 34.11 14.97 2.17
CA ASP A 299 33.10 15.22 3.20
C ASP A 299 32.98 14.04 4.18
N VAL A 300 33.38 12.84 3.76
CA VAL A 300 33.43 11.64 4.60
C VAL A 300 34.81 11.48 5.22
N LYS A 301 35.04 12.23 6.31
CA LYS A 301 36.36 12.32 6.97
C LYS A 301 36.68 11.17 7.91
N ASP A 302 35.66 10.41 8.33
CA ASP A 302 35.81 9.29 9.25
C ASP A 302 34.78 8.17 9.00
N ALA A 303 34.98 7.03 9.68
CA ALA A 303 34.11 5.86 9.53
C ALA A 303 32.66 6.11 9.99
N LYS A 304 32.42 7.07 10.88
CA LYS A 304 31.08 7.41 11.37
C LYS A 304 30.32 8.21 10.32
N ALA A 305 30.96 9.20 9.70
CA ALA A 305 30.41 9.97 8.60
C ALA A 305 30.10 9.06 7.40
N LEU A 306 31.00 8.12 7.08
CA LEU A 306 30.79 7.15 6.00
C LEU A 306 29.55 6.31 6.27
N LYS A 307 29.48 5.75 7.49
CA LYS A 307 28.34 4.94 7.90
C LYS A 307 27.03 5.73 7.82
N GLN A 308 27.03 6.98 8.26
CA GLN A 308 25.83 7.82 8.23
C GLN A 308 25.33 8.06 6.81
N ALA A 309 26.23 8.38 5.88
CA ALA A 309 25.93 8.60 4.46
C ALA A 309 25.46 7.30 3.78
N VAL A 310 26.11 6.16 4.04
CA VAL A 310 25.65 4.85 3.55
C VAL A 310 24.26 4.52 4.10
N ASP A 311 24.00 4.78 5.37
CA ASP A 311 22.71 4.49 6.01
C ASP A 311 21.54 5.38 5.47
N GLU A 312 21.81 6.41 4.67
CA GLU A 312 20.78 7.19 3.94
C GLU A 312 20.17 6.38 2.79
N HIS A 313 20.91 5.42 2.23
CA HIS A 313 20.49 4.58 1.10
C HIS A 313 20.35 3.11 1.48
N TYR A 314 20.94 2.71 2.60
CA TYR A 314 20.97 1.33 3.09
C TYR A 314 20.38 1.20 4.50
N LEU A 315 19.64 0.13 4.75
CA LEU A 315 19.31 -0.32 6.09
C LEU A 315 19.55 -1.83 6.19
N SER A 316 20.39 -2.21 7.15
CA SER A 316 20.73 -3.61 7.43
C SER A 316 19.49 -4.49 7.55
N THR A 317 19.52 -5.67 6.93
CA THR A 317 18.45 -6.68 6.81
C THR A 317 17.21 -6.22 6.02
N ARG A 318 17.30 -5.07 5.33
CA ARG A 318 16.19 -4.46 4.59
C ARG A 318 16.57 -4.17 3.14
N VAL A 319 17.30 -5.08 2.52
CA VAL A 319 17.49 -5.09 1.08
C VAL A 319 16.40 -5.96 0.44
N THR A 320 15.82 -5.47 -0.64
CA THR A 320 14.74 -6.15 -1.36
C THR A 320 15.04 -6.10 -2.85
N ALA A 321 14.67 -7.16 -3.56
CA ALA A 321 14.78 -7.21 -5.00
C ALA A 321 13.47 -6.80 -5.67
N VAL A 322 13.60 -6.06 -6.76
CA VAL A 322 12.50 -5.51 -7.56
C VAL A 322 12.66 -5.98 -8.99
N ARG A 323 11.58 -6.53 -9.56
CA ARG A 323 11.53 -6.85 -10.99
C ARG A 323 11.05 -5.64 -11.78
N VAL A 324 11.81 -5.29 -12.81
CA VAL A 324 11.51 -4.20 -13.74
C VAL A 324 11.27 -4.83 -15.10
N TYR A 325 10.09 -4.60 -15.65
CA TYR A 325 9.71 -5.07 -16.97
C TYR A 325 10.06 -3.97 -17.96
N ASP A 326 10.88 -4.31 -18.94
CA ASP A 326 11.37 -3.35 -19.93
C ASP A 326 10.56 -3.44 -21.22
N GLU A 327 9.54 -2.60 -21.32
CA GLU A 327 8.64 -2.47 -22.47
C GLU A 327 9.31 -1.76 -23.66
N SER A 328 10.56 -1.26 -23.51
CA SER A 328 11.33 -0.69 -24.62
C SER A 328 11.90 -1.77 -25.56
N THR A 329 11.95 -3.03 -25.11
CA THR A 329 12.51 -4.14 -25.89
C THR A 329 11.40 -5.07 -26.41
N PRO A 330 11.50 -5.58 -27.66
CA PRO A 330 10.49 -6.51 -28.19
C PRO A 330 10.31 -7.79 -27.36
N SER A 331 11.37 -8.22 -26.65
CA SER A 331 11.36 -9.39 -25.79
C SER A 331 10.80 -9.14 -24.38
N HIS A 332 10.47 -7.88 -24.03
CA HIS A 332 9.99 -7.49 -22.71
C HIS A 332 10.85 -8.05 -21.58
N ASN A 333 12.15 -7.78 -21.65
CA ASN A 333 13.10 -8.34 -20.70
C ASN A 333 12.76 -7.94 -19.26
N ILE A 334 12.97 -8.87 -18.33
CA ILE A 334 12.79 -8.64 -16.90
C ILE A 334 14.16 -8.44 -16.27
N HIS A 335 14.36 -7.26 -15.68
CA HIS A 335 15.58 -6.90 -14.99
C HIS A 335 15.36 -6.93 -13.47
N ARG A 336 16.34 -7.41 -12.72
CA ARG A 336 16.29 -7.47 -11.26
C ARG A 336 17.20 -6.39 -10.67
N TYR A 337 16.64 -5.60 -9.76
CA TYR A 337 17.31 -4.51 -9.06
C TYR A 337 17.16 -4.65 -7.55
N LEU A 338 18.25 -4.45 -6.83
CA LEU A 338 18.29 -4.44 -5.37
C LEU A 338 18.08 -3.01 -4.88
N ILE A 339 17.19 -2.81 -3.92
CA ILE A 339 16.91 -1.53 -3.26
C ILE A 339 16.90 -1.70 -1.75
N SER A 340 17.04 -0.61 -1.01
CA SER A 340 16.89 -0.65 0.45
C SER A 340 16.11 0.56 0.99
N ARG A 341 16.78 1.70 1.22
CA ARG A 341 16.12 2.89 1.73
C ARG A 341 15.77 3.84 0.58
N PRO A 342 14.51 4.29 0.46
CA PRO A 342 14.15 5.27 -0.55
C PRO A 342 14.68 6.66 -0.18
N VAL A 343 15.01 7.47 -1.19
CA VAL A 343 15.32 8.89 -1.03
C VAL A 343 14.05 9.75 -0.96
N VAL A 344 12.92 9.25 -1.45
CA VAL A 344 11.60 9.87 -1.36
C VAL A 344 10.54 8.81 -1.04
N SER A 345 9.60 9.13 -0.16
CA SER A 345 8.50 8.24 0.23
C SER A 345 7.14 8.91 0.05
N PRO A 346 6.08 8.14 -0.20
CA PRO A 346 4.73 8.69 -0.39
C PRO A 346 4.24 9.38 0.88
N LEU A 347 3.68 10.58 0.72
CA LEU A 347 3.11 11.38 1.83
C LEU A 347 1.59 11.34 1.93
N SER A 348 0.94 10.68 0.96
CA SER A 348 -0.52 10.58 0.89
C SER A 348 -0.91 9.25 0.27
N MET A 349 -2.03 8.70 0.73
CA MET A 349 -2.61 7.46 0.21
C MET A 349 -2.97 7.60 -1.27
N THR A 350 -3.62 8.70 -1.63
CA THR A 350 -4.04 9.03 -3.00
C THR A 350 -3.04 9.97 -3.65
N SER A 351 -2.08 9.39 -4.36
CA SER A 351 -1.04 10.15 -5.05
C SER A 351 -0.35 9.28 -6.09
N ARG A 352 0.65 9.86 -6.78
CA ARG A 352 1.60 9.06 -7.59
C ARG A 352 2.41 8.06 -6.76
N ALA A 353 2.34 8.15 -5.44
CA ALA A 353 3.00 7.29 -4.47
C ALA A 353 4.49 7.02 -4.78
N THR A 354 5.17 8.02 -5.34
CA THR A 354 6.50 7.87 -5.90
C THR A 354 7.50 7.49 -4.82
N ARG A 355 8.25 6.42 -5.09
CA ARG A 355 9.42 6.01 -4.30
C ARG A 355 10.63 6.04 -5.23
N GLY A 356 11.65 6.77 -4.81
CA GLY A 356 12.93 6.85 -5.51
C GLY A 356 13.99 6.10 -4.70
N TYR A 357 14.82 5.31 -5.36
CA TYR A 357 15.84 4.48 -4.72
C TYR A 357 17.16 4.60 -5.46
N TRP A 358 18.25 4.57 -4.70
CA TRP A 358 19.51 4.05 -5.24
C TRP A 358 19.35 2.54 -5.35
N ALA A 359 19.54 2.04 -6.56
CA ALA A 359 19.33 0.65 -6.92
C ALA A 359 20.63 0.04 -7.45
N VAL A 360 20.83 -1.25 -7.20
CA VAL A 360 22.00 -1.99 -7.69
C VAL A 360 21.51 -3.18 -8.51
N ARG A 361 21.96 -3.28 -9.76
CA ARG A 361 21.68 -4.43 -10.60
C ARG A 361 22.56 -5.62 -10.21
N GLU A 362 22.17 -6.84 -10.57
CA GLU A 362 22.90 -8.07 -10.28
C GLU A 362 24.39 -8.05 -10.70
N ASP A 363 24.74 -7.26 -11.72
CA ASP A 363 26.12 -7.08 -12.20
C ASP A 363 26.90 -5.98 -11.45
N GLY A 364 26.34 -5.42 -10.38
CA GLY A 364 26.97 -4.39 -9.55
C GLY A 364 26.84 -2.96 -10.07
N ARG A 365 26.12 -2.73 -11.19
CA ARG A 365 25.87 -1.37 -11.67
C ARG A 365 24.86 -0.64 -10.79
N ILE A 366 25.20 0.57 -10.38
CA ILE A 366 24.29 1.46 -9.67
C ILE A 366 23.37 2.18 -10.67
N ALA A 367 22.12 2.41 -10.26
CA ALA A 367 21.11 3.10 -11.03
C ALA A 367 20.09 3.76 -10.10
N PHE A 368 19.27 4.67 -10.62
CA PHE A 368 18.15 5.24 -9.89
C PHE A 368 16.85 4.53 -10.29
N LEU A 369 16.18 3.90 -9.32
CA LEU A 369 14.87 3.29 -9.52
C LEU A 369 13.77 4.22 -9.03
N LYS A 370 12.85 4.58 -9.91
CA LYS A 370 11.63 5.31 -9.58
C LYS A 370 10.42 4.39 -9.77
N ASP A 371 9.78 4.06 -8.65
CA ASP A 371 8.55 3.27 -8.55
C ASP A 371 7.37 4.23 -8.34
N THR A 372 6.41 4.26 -9.27
CA THR A 372 5.37 5.30 -9.25
C THR A 372 4.07 4.89 -9.92
N TRP A 373 2.97 5.48 -9.48
CA TRP A 373 1.64 5.34 -10.07
C TRP A 373 1.33 6.55 -10.96
N GLN A 374 1.33 6.34 -12.27
CA GLN A 374 1.07 7.39 -13.26
C GLN A 374 -0.43 7.54 -13.52
N CYS A 375 -0.88 8.72 -13.92
CA CYS A 375 -2.25 8.87 -14.46
C CYS A 375 -2.36 8.05 -15.76
N SER A 376 -3.51 7.41 -15.97
CA SER A 376 -3.83 6.76 -17.25
C SER A 376 -4.71 7.68 -18.09
N GLY A 377 -4.47 7.75 -19.40
CA GLY A 377 -5.31 8.48 -20.37
C GLY A 377 -4.54 8.74 -21.67
N GLU A 378 -5.26 9.06 -22.76
CA GLU A 378 -4.65 9.33 -24.08
C GLU A 378 -3.70 10.53 -24.05
N ASP A 379 -3.94 11.49 -23.16
CA ASP A 379 -3.13 12.71 -23.01
C ASP A 379 -1.86 12.51 -22.16
N PHE A 380 -1.62 11.33 -21.59
CA PHE A 380 -0.49 11.08 -20.70
C PHE A 380 0.57 10.20 -21.36
N GLU A 381 1.69 10.82 -21.73
CA GLU A 381 2.88 10.11 -22.20
C GLU A 381 3.69 9.53 -21.02
N ARG A 382 4.24 8.33 -21.20
CA ARG A 382 5.08 7.69 -20.17
C ARG A 382 6.46 8.35 -20.18
N GLU A 383 6.99 8.61 -18.99
CA GLU A 383 8.29 9.27 -18.80
C GLU A 383 9.44 8.60 -19.58
N GLY A 384 9.42 7.28 -19.73
CA GLY A 384 10.45 6.58 -20.53
C GLY A 384 10.30 6.81 -22.03
N ASP A 385 9.08 6.86 -22.56
CA ASP A 385 8.85 7.17 -23.98
C ASP A 385 9.31 8.60 -24.30
N ILE A 386 9.06 9.55 -23.39
CA ILE A 386 9.55 10.92 -23.48
C ILE A 386 11.08 10.93 -23.52
N LEU A 387 11.75 10.22 -22.63
CA LEU A 387 13.22 10.15 -22.62
C LEU A 387 13.77 9.50 -23.89
N ILE A 388 13.13 8.47 -24.44
CA ILE A 388 13.50 7.89 -25.74
C ILE A 388 13.47 8.96 -26.83
N GLY A 389 12.37 9.72 -26.92
CA GLY A 389 12.23 10.80 -27.90
C GLY A 389 13.29 11.88 -27.75
N LEU A 390 13.61 12.28 -26.50
CA LEU A 390 14.65 13.28 -26.23
C LEU A 390 16.06 12.77 -26.58
N HIS A 391 16.37 11.51 -26.30
CA HIS A 391 17.65 10.89 -26.71
C HIS A 391 17.76 10.79 -28.24
N GLN A 392 16.69 10.44 -28.94
CA GLN A 392 16.66 10.40 -30.41
C GLN A 392 16.81 11.79 -31.05
N ALA A 393 16.36 12.83 -30.36
CA ALA A 393 16.55 14.23 -30.76
C ALA A 393 17.89 14.82 -30.32
N GLU A 394 18.81 14.00 -29.78
CA GLU A 394 20.14 14.39 -29.32
C GLU A 394 20.12 15.52 -28.27
N VAL A 395 19.07 15.59 -27.45
CA VAL A 395 18.97 16.57 -26.36
C VAL A 395 20.03 16.28 -25.30
N GLN A 396 20.89 17.26 -25.03
CA GLN A 396 21.97 17.14 -24.06
C GLN A 396 21.46 17.22 -22.61
N ASN A 397 22.27 16.70 -21.67
CA ASN A 397 22.06 16.81 -20.21
C ASN A 397 20.75 16.21 -19.68
N ILE A 398 20.22 15.19 -20.35
CA ILE A 398 19.10 14.38 -19.87
C ILE A 398 19.59 13.08 -19.22
N PRO A 399 18.86 12.51 -18.26
CA PRO A 399 19.23 11.23 -17.66
C PRO A 399 19.30 10.11 -18.70
N GLU A 400 20.30 9.24 -18.57
CA GLU A 400 20.36 7.99 -19.32
C GLU A 400 19.18 7.10 -18.90
N LEU A 401 18.37 6.67 -19.87
CA LEU A 401 17.30 5.72 -19.66
C LEU A 401 17.86 4.29 -19.78
N LEU A 402 17.76 3.50 -18.72
CA LEU A 402 18.20 2.10 -18.75
C LEU A 402 17.06 1.15 -19.09
N HIS A 403 15.96 1.21 -18.33
CA HIS A 403 14.80 0.33 -18.49
C HIS A 403 13.52 1.01 -18.03
N HIS A 404 12.38 0.71 -18.64
CA HIS A 404 11.09 1.20 -18.15
C HIS A 404 9.90 0.36 -18.60
N GLY A 405 8.82 0.41 -17.83
CA GLY A 405 7.57 -0.24 -18.22
C GLY A 405 6.53 -0.30 -17.12
N ASN A 406 5.33 -0.71 -17.51
CA ASN A 406 4.25 -0.98 -16.57
C ASN A 406 4.54 -2.21 -15.71
N VAL A 407 4.05 -2.20 -14.48
CA VAL A 407 4.23 -3.31 -13.54
C VAL A 407 3.08 -4.32 -13.71
N PRO A 408 3.36 -5.61 -13.94
CA PRO A 408 2.32 -6.62 -14.12
C PRO A 408 1.72 -7.09 -12.79
N SER A 409 0.43 -7.42 -12.83
CA SER A 409 -0.38 -7.92 -11.70
C SER A 409 -0.13 -9.39 -11.39
N GLN A 410 0.34 -10.18 -12.36
CA GLN A 410 0.74 -11.56 -12.16
C GLN A 410 2.15 -11.78 -12.70
N LEU A 411 2.93 -12.59 -11.97
CA LEU A 411 4.21 -13.06 -12.46
C LEU A 411 3.95 -14.19 -13.46
N GLU A 412 4.49 -14.08 -14.67
CA GLU A 412 4.67 -15.25 -15.54
C GLU A 412 5.37 -16.37 -14.74
N PRO A 413 4.92 -17.64 -14.83
CA PRO A 413 5.68 -18.75 -14.28
C PRO A 413 7.07 -18.75 -14.91
N SER A 414 8.12 -18.73 -14.09
CA SER A 414 9.47 -18.96 -14.55
C SER A 414 9.56 -20.36 -15.15
N VAL A 415 9.50 -20.46 -16.48
CA VAL A 415 9.76 -21.73 -17.17
C VAL A 415 11.27 -22.01 -17.05
N PRO A 416 11.70 -23.21 -16.57
CA PRO A 416 13.10 -23.59 -16.62
C PRO A 416 13.62 -23.53 -18.06
N SER A 417 14.87 -23.12 -18.25
CA SER A 417 15.55 -22.83 -19.53
C SER A 417 15.74 -24.03 -20.49
N HIS A 418 14.92 -25.07 -20.40
CA HIS A 418 15.05 -26.30 -21.19
C HIS A 418 13.75 -26.76 -21.86
N SER A 419 12.97 -25.86 -22.45
CA SER A 419 11.92 -26.26 -23.41
C SER A 419 12.17 -25.63 -24.77
N THR A 420 12.59 -26.47 -25.72
CA THR A 420 12.86 -26.18 -27.14
C THR A 420 11.56 -26.07 -27.96
N GLY A 421 10.58 -25.32 -27.45
CA GLY A 421 9.33 -25.05 -28.15
C GLY A 421 9.25 -23.58 -28.57
N LYS A 422 9.03 -23.31 -29.87
CA LYS A 422 8.74 -21.95 -30.37
C LYS A 422 7.51 -21.40 -29.62
N ARG A 423 7.73 -20.45 -28.69
CA ARG A 423 6.67 -19.70 -28.00
C ARG A 423 5.89 -18.92 -29.07
N LYS A 424 4.56 -19.12 -29.14
CA LYS A 424 3.67 -18.31 -29.99
C LYS A 424 3.60 -16.89 -29.42
N GLN A 425 3.76 -15.89 -30.28
CA GLN A 425 3.70 -14.46 -29.97
C GLN A 425 2.41 -14.01 -29.24
N SER A 426 1.32 -14.78 -29.37
CA SER A 426 -0.03 -14.43 -28.88
C SER A 426 -0.27 -14.66 -27.39
N ALA A 427 0.74 -15.04 -26.60
CA ALA A 427 0.60 -15.25 -25.15
C ALA A 427 1.07 -14.04 -24.32
N MET A 428 1.78 -13.07 -24.92
CA MET A 428 2.26 -11.88 -24.22
C MET A 428 1.19 -10.78 -24.06
N ASP A 429 0.09 -10.85 -24.81
CA ASP A 429 -0.99 -9.85 -24.79
C ASP A 429 -1.91 -9.94 -23.55
N ASP A 430 -1.76 -10.97 -22.71
CA ASP A 430 -2.65 -11.24 -21.56
C ASP A 430 -1.96 -11.02 -20.19
N VAL A 431 -0.91 -10.20 -20.14
CA VAL A 431 -0.32 -9.79 -18.86
C VAL A 431 -1.14 -8.65 -18.27
N SER A 432 -2.06 -8.99 -17.37
CA SER A 432 -2.80 -7.99 -16.59
C SER A 432 -1.84 -7.01 -15.88
N ILE A 433 -2.00 -5.70 -16.10
CA ILE A 433 -1.16 -4.64 -15.50
C ILE A 433 -1.74 -4.22 -14.14
N GLN A 434 -0.90 -3.79 -13.20
CA GLN A 434 -1.34 -3.26 -11.92
C GLN A 434 -1.98 -1.88 -12.12
N ARG A 435 -3.28 -1.79 -11.81
CA ARG A 435 -4.10 -0.57 -11.97
C ARG A 435 -4.89 -0.30 -10.70
N SER A 436 -5.24 0.96 -10.48
CA SER A 436 -6.28 1.30 -9.50
C SER A 436 -7.63 0.74 -9.95
N LEU A 437 -8.51 0.55 -8.98
CA LEU A 437 -9.85 0.00 -9.18
C LEU A 437 -10.93 0.98 -8.71
N THR A 438 -10.61 1.90 -7.78
CA THR A 438 -11.56 2.86 -7.24
C THR A 438 -12.24 3.71 -8.32
N ASP A 439 -11.49 4.12 -9.34
CA ASP A 439 -11.97 4.91 -10.48
C ASP A 439 -13.06 4.20 -11.30
N GLN A 440 -13.13 2.87 -11.28
CA GLN A 440 -14.15 2.11 -12.03
C GLN A 440 -15.54 2.16 -11.39
N TYR A 441 -15.65 2.70 -10.16
CA TYR A 441 -16.91 2.80 -9.42
C TYR A 441 -17.50 4.22 -9.41
N LEU A 442 -16.97 5.12 -10.24
CA LEU A 442 -17.47 6.51 -10.35
C LEU A 442 -18.91 6.61 -10.87
N ASP A 443 -19.41 5.59 -11.55
CA ASP A 443 -20.78 5.52 -12.07
C ASP A 443 -21.66 4.50 -11.31
N ALA A 444 -21.20 4.03 -10.15
CA ALA A 444 -21.93 3.07 -9.35
C ALA A 444 -23.23 3.68 -8.79
N LYS A 445 -24.35 2.94 -8.90
CA LYS A 445 -25.68 3.41 -8.44
C LYS A 445 -25.76 3.70 -6.93
N TRP A 446 -24.88 3.08 -6.15
CA TRP A 446 -24.83 3.27 -4.70
C TRP A 446 -24.03 4.50 -4.28
N LEU A 447 -23.29 5.14 -5.20
CA LEU A 447 -22.42 6.26 -4.91
C LEU A 447 -23.21 7.49 -4.47
N CYS A 448 -22.82 8.09 -3.36
CA CYS A 448 -23.30 9.40 -2.92
C CYS A 448 -22.30 10.49 -3.35
N THR A 449 -22.76 11.51 -4.07
CA THR A 449 -21.92 12.59 -4.62
C THR A 449 -22.00 13.91 -3.84
N GLY A 450 -22.94 14.04 -2.90
CA GLY A 450 -23.06 15.21 -2.02
C GLY A 450 -23.38 16.52 -2.75
N GLY A 451 -24.01 16.46 -3.92
CA GLY A 451 -24.34 17.60 -4.77
C GLY A 451 -23.17 18.10 -5.61
N ILE A 452 -22.07 17.35 -5.68
CA ILE A 452 -20.84 17.75 -6.37
C ILE A 452 -20.42 16.67 -7.38
N ASP A 453 -21.29 16.38 -8.34
CA ASP A 453 -21.14 15.28 -9.32
C ASP A 453 -19.81 15.32 -10.11
N GLU A 454 -19.20 16.50 -10.25
CA GLU A 454 -17.93 16.65 -10.96
C GLU A 454 -16.68 16.44 -10.08
N VAL A 455 -16.76 16.54 -8.74
CA VAL A 455 -15.57 16.55 -7.89
C VAL A 455 -14.91 15.18 -7.73
N PRO A 456 -15.63 14.08 -7.44
CA PRO A 456 -15.04 12.74 -7.45
C PRO A 456 -14.45 12.38 -8.82
N ARG A 457 -15.16 12.73 -9.90
CA ARG A 457 -14.73 12.49 -11.30
C ARG A 457 -13.48 13.28 -11.70
N ARG A 458 -13.22 14.43 -11.08
CA ARG A 458 -12.01 15.23 -11.31
C ARG A 458 -10.81 14.78 -10.47
N ILE A 459 -11.01 14.00 -9.40
CA ILE A 459 -9.97 13.72 -8.40
C ILE A 459 -9.58 12.25 -8.34
N VAL A 460 -10.56 11.35 -8.44
CA VAL A 460 -10.31 9.91 -8.54
C VAL A 460 -9.93 9.59 -9.98
N THR A 461 -8.63 9.74 -10.28
CA THR A 461 -8.08 9.48 -11.61
C THR A 461 -7.57 8.04 -11.69
N PRO A 462 -7.82 7.31 -12.80
CA PRO A 462 -7.21 6.01 -13.06
C PRO A 462 -5.69 6.07 -12.95
N ARG A 463 -5.11 5.11 -12.22
CA ARG A 463 -3.67 5.00 -12.00
C ARG A 463 -3.11 3.69 -12.54
N VAL A 464 -1.94 3.76 -13.17
CA VAL A 464 -1.18 2.58 -13.63
C VAL A 464 0.16 2.56 -12.90
N HIS A 465 0.54 1.40 -12.37
CA HIS A 465 1.82 1.23 -11.71
C HIS A 465 2.94 1.09 -12.75
N TYR A 466 3.99 1.89 -12.58
CA TYR A 466 5.05 2.05 -13.57
C TYR A 466 6.42 2.17 -12.88
N ARG A 467 7.44 1.60 -13.51
CA ARG A 467 8.83 1.70 -13.07
C ARG A 467 9.72 2.26 -14.17
N ILE A 468 10.66 3.08 -13.76
CA ILE A 468 11.72 3.59 -14.64
C ILE A 468 13.06 3.56 -13.92
N ILE A 469 14.08 3.15 -14.66
CA ILE A 469 15.46 3.03 -14.22
C ILE A 469 16.31 4.01 -15.00
N LEU A 470 17.00 4.89 -14.28
CA LEU A 470 17.90 5.90 -14.83
C LEU A 470 19.34 5.57 -14.47
N GLY A 471 20.27 5.86 -15.37
CA GLY A 471 21.72 5.59 -15.19
C GLY A 471 22.40 6.49 -14.16
N THR A 472 21.75 7.58 -13.76
CA THR A 472 22.31 8.57 -12.82
C THR A 472 21.60 8.52 -11.48
N VAL A 473 22.37 8.39 -10.41
CA VAL A 473 21.92 8.62 -9.03
C VAL A 473 22.48 9.95 -8.52
N GLY A 474 21.77 10.58 -7.60
CA GLY A 474 22.20 11.85 -7.01
C GLY A 474 21.73 12.00 -5.58
N TYR A 475 22.28 13.03 -4.92
CA TYR A 475 21.92 13.43 -3.57
C TYR A 475 20.79 14.47 -3.55
N SER A 476 20.20 14.65 -2.38
CA SER A 476 19.18 15.68 -2.13
C SER A 476 19.79 17.07 -2.27
N LEU A 477 19.01 18.05 -2.74
CA LEU A 477 19.44 19.46 -2.78
C LEU A 477 19.88 20.03 -1.41
N LYS A 478 19.55 19.34 -0.32
CA LYS A 478 19.96 19.71 1.04
C LYS A 478 21.42 19.37 1.36
N THR A 479 22.09 18.56 0.53
CA THR A 479 23.50 18.20 0.76
C THR A 479 24.47 19.25 0.24
N PHE A 480 24.01 20.22 -0.57
CA PHE A 480 24.84 21.33 -1.01
C PHE A 480 25.31 22.16 0.20
N ARG A 481 26.62 22.44 0.26
CA ARG A 481 27.31 23.18 1.32
C ARG A 481 26.93 24.67 1.34
N GLY A 482 26.49 25.19 0.21
CA GLY A 482 26.02 26.56 0.09
C GLY A 482 25.57 26.91 -1.33
N THR A 483 25.10 28.14 -1.49
CA THR A 483 24.61 28.67 -2.78
C THR A 483 25.68 28.62 -3.87
N GLU A 484 26.95 28.82 -3.51
CA GLU A 484 28.07 28.78 -4.47
C GLU A 484 28.21 27.40 -5.13
N GLU A 485 28.21 26.33 -4.34
CA GLU A 485 28.30 24.96 -4.86
C GLU A 485 27.08 24.63 -5.74
N LEU A 486 25.88 25.03 -5.31
CA LEU A 486 24.66 24.83 -6.11
C LEU A 486 24.72 25.55 -7.46
N LEU A 487 25.16 26.81 -7.47
CA LEU A 487 25.30 27.60 -8.70
C LEU A 487 26.38 27.01 -9.61
N TYR A 488 27.51 26.60 -9.05
CA TYR A 488 28.60 25.98 -9.80
C TYR A 488 28.16 24.65 -10.43
N SER A 489 27.54 23.75 -9.66
CA SER A 489 27.03 22.49 -10.19
C SER A 489 25.94 22.71 -11.25
N THR A 490 25.07 23.71 -11.07
CA THR A 490 24.07 24.06 -12.08
C THR A 490 24.75 24.57 -13.35
N TYR A 491 25.74 25.46 -13.24
CA TYR A 491 26.52 25.92 -14.39
C TYR A 491 27.20 24.77 -15.13
N CYS A 492 27.85 23.84 -14.41
CA CYS A 492 28.45 22.65 -15.00
C CYS A 492 27.42 21.79 -15.73
N ALA A 493 26.22 21.61 -15.18
CA ALA A 493 25.15 20.84 -15.80
C ALA A 493 24.58 21.49 -17.09
N TYR A 494 24.75 22.81 -17.28
CA TYR A 494 24.34 23.51 -18.50
C TYR A 494 25.46 23.67 -19.55
N GLN A 495 26.72 23.49 -19.17
CA GLN A 495 27.89 23.64 -20.06
C GLN A 495 28.37 22.31 -20.65
N GLY A 496 27.99 21.18 -20.05
CA GLY A 496 28.14 19.85 -20.65
C GLY A 496 27.23 19.66 -21.85
#